data_AF-A0AAE3FIX9-F1
#
_entry.id   AF-A0AAE3FIX9-F1
#
_cell.length_a   1.000
_cell.length_b   1.000
_cell.length_c   1.000
_cell.angle_alpha   90.00
_cell.angle_beta   90.00
_cell.angle_gamma   90.00
#
_symmetry.space_group_name_H-M   'P 1'
#
loop_
_entity.id
_entity.type
_entity.pdbx_description
1 polymer ?
#
loop_
_entity_poly.entity_id
_entity_poly.type
_entity_poly.pdbx_seq_one_letter_code
_entity_poly.pdbx_strand_id
1 'polypeptide(L)'
;MLTVKVIHGLNGDMNLVSMIYELSRSFKEKISIDEEVDLLYDHQYPTLEVNGRRVVFDFLTEEEARVKLSKLIKGEVVDSRGDFKFLSTSNSSFADGVPIY
;
A
#
# COMPACT_ATOMS: atom_id res chain seq x y z
N MET A 1 -7.12 0.31 -16.36
CA MET A 1 -6.18 -0.74 -15.91
C MET A 1 -5.85 -0.39 -14.48
N LEU A 2 -6.24 -1.24 -13.54
CA LEU A 2 -6.05 -0.98 -12.12
C LEU A 2 -4.63 -1.37 -11.76
N THR A 3 -3.86 -0.47 -11.16
CA THR A 3 -2.53 -0.80 -10.63
C THR A 3 -2.61 -0.83 -9.12
N VAL A 4 -2.17 -1.96 -8.55
CA VAL A 4 -2.06 -2.17 -7.11
C VAL A 4 -0.58 -2.30 -6.82
N LYS A 5 -0.02 -1.33 -6.10
CA LYS A 5 1.36 -1.41 -5.61
C LYS A 5 1.37 -1.88 -4.17
N VAL A 6 2.17 -2.89 -3.87
CA VAL A 6 2.41 -3.42 -2.52
C VAL A 6 3.78 -2.94 -2.09
N ILE A 7 3.82 -2.10 -1.05
CA ILE A 7 5.05 -1.56 -0.46
C ILE A 7 5.24 -2.24 0.88
N HIS A 8 6.38 -2.88 1.09
CA HIS A 8 6.66 -3.54 2.36
C HIS A 8 8.12 -3.47 2.77
N GLY A 9 8.36 -3.62 4.07
CA GLY A 9 9.69 -3.72 4.64
C GLY A 9 10.27 -5.13 4.61
N LEU A 10 11.30 -5.33 5.43
CA LEU A 10 11.97 -6.63 5.61
C LEU A 10 11.05 -7.73 6.19
N ASN A 11 9.91 -7.34 6.75
CA ASN A 11 8.89 -8.28 7.26
C ASN A 11 8.11 -8.98 6.13
N GLY A 12 8.30 -8.56 4.88
CA GLY A 12 7.63 -9.13 3.71
C GLY A 12 6.25 -8.54 3.45
N ASP A 13 5.63 -9.02 2.38
CA ASP A 13 4.31 -8.60 1.89
C ASP A 13 3.14 -9.23 2.65
N MET A 14 3.41 -10.08 3.65
CA MET A 14 2.42 -10.85 4.41
C MET A 14 1.44 -11.64 3.52
N ASN A 15 1.95 -12.18 2.40
CA ASN A 15 1.17 -12.95 1.42
C ASN A 15 0.09 -12.14 0.69
N LEU A 16 0.16 -10.80 0.71
CA LEU A 16 -0.79 -9.93 0.03
C LEU A 16 -0.69 -10.04 -1.47
N VAL A 17 0.52 -10.20 -2.03
CA VAL A 17 0.70 -10.33 -3.48
C VAL A 17 -0.06 -11.54 -4.00
N SER A 18 0.05 -12.69 -3.31
CA SER A 18 -0.70 -13.90 -3.62
C SER A 18 -2.21 -13.69 -3.53
N MET A 19 -2.70 -13.03 -2.48
CA MET A 19 -4.13 -12.75 -2.31
C MET A 19 -4.66 -11.83 -3.42
N ILE A 20 -3.91 -10.79 -3.79
CA ILE A 20 -4.27 -9.89 -4.89
C ILE A 20 -4.30 -10.66 -6.20
N TYR A 21 -3.36 -11.57 -6.43
CA TYR A 21 -3.33 -12.41 -7.62
C TYR A 21 -4.56 -13.34 -7.68
N GLU A 22 -4.92 -14.01 -6.59
CA GLU A 22 -6.14 -14.84 -6.52
C GLU A 22 -7.40 -14.02 -6.80
N LEU A 23 -7.51 -12.84 -6.19
CA LEU A 23 -8.62 -11.93 -6.40
C LEU A 23 -8.67 -11.43 -7.85
N SER A 24 -7.52 -11.12 -8.45
CA SER A 24 -7.43 -10.64 -9.85
C SER A 24 -8.04 -11.61 -10.86
N ARG A 25 -7.95 -12.92 -10.61
CA ARG A 25 -8.58 -13.95 -11.46
C ARG A 25 -10.12 -13.86 -11.45
N SER A 26 -10.70 -13.31 -10.40
CA SER A 26 -12.14 -13.16 -10.24
C SER A 26 -12.67 -11.84 -10.83
N PHE A 27 -11.78 -10.88 -11.13
CA PHE A 27 -12.15 -9.60 -11.73
C PHE A 27 -12.11 -9.65 -13.26
N LYS A 28 -13.03 -8.94 -13.92
CA LYS A 28 -13.03 -8.80 -15.39
C LYS A 28 -11.95 -7.84 -15.90
N GLU A 29 -11.46 -6.95 -15.04
CA GLU A 29 -10.44 -5.95 -15.39
C GLU A 29 -9.03 -6.50 -15.14
N LYS A 30 -8.09 -6.13 -16.02
CA LYS A 30 -6.67 -6.44 -15.81
C LYS A 30 -6.13 -5.60 -14.66
N ILE A 31 -5.64 -6.28 -13.63
CA ILE A 31 -4.94 -5.69 -12.49
C ILE A 31 -3.44 -5.86 -12.72
N SER A 32 -2.69 -4.76 -12.67
CA SER A 32 -1.23 -4.77 -12.58
C SER A 32 -0.83 -4.80 -11.12
N ILE A 33 0.10 -5.68 -10.76
CA ILE A 33 0.62 -5.80 -9.40
C ILE A 33 2.07 -5.36 -9.44
N ASP A 34 2.39 -4.30 -8.71
CA ASP A 34 3.75 -3.81 -8.54
C ASP A 34 4.18 -4.10 -7.09
N GLU A 35 5.36 -4.69 -6.90
CA GLU A 35 5.91 -4.97 -5.59
C GLU A 35 7.14 -4.09 -5.36
N GLU A 36 7.17 -3.42 -4.21
CA GLU A 36 8.24 -2.51 -3.83
C GLU A 36 8.72 -2.87 -2.42
N VAL A 37 10.01 -3.19 -2.31
CA VAL A 37 10.65 -3.46 -1.03
C VAL A 37 11.37 -2.21 -0.58
N ASP A 38 10.94 -1.63 0.53
CA ASP A 38 11.56 -0.47 1.14
C ASP A 38 12.38 -0.90 2.38
N LEU A 39 13.68 -0.67 2.34
CA LEU A 39 14.60 -1.05 3.42
C LEU A 39 14.47 -0.14 4.65
N LEU A 40 13.93 1.06 4.48
CA LEU A 40 13.71 2.06 5.54
C LEU A 40 12.24 2.12 5.94
N TYR A 41 11.51 1.05 5.69
CA TYR A 41 10.08 0.99 5.93
C TYR A 41 9.77 0.89 7.43
N ASP A 42 9.17 1.94 7.98
CA ASP A 42 8.91 2.08 9.42
C ASP A 42 7.64 1.34 9.91
N HIS A 43 6.83 0.77 9.01
CA HIS A 43 5.57 0.13 9.41
C HIS A 43 5.71 -1.39 9.57
N GLN A 44 5.04 -1.92 10.60
CA GLN A 44 4.96 -3.36 10.82
C GLN A 44 4.18 -4.07 9.70
N TYR A 45 3.16 -3.40 9.15
CA TYR A 45 2.28 -3.92 8.12
C TYR A 45 2.60 -3.31 6.74
N PRO A 46 2.46 -4.07 5.65
CA PRO A 46 2.63 -3.58 4.29
C PRO A 46 1.62 -2.48 3.95
N THR A 47 2.01 -1.56 3.06
CA THR A 47 1.16 -0.50 2.52
C THR A 47 0.71 -0.87 1.13
N LEU A 48 -0.59 -0.73 0.87
CA LEU A 48 -1.15 -0.86 -0.47
C LEU A 48 -1.40 0.52 -1.06
N GLU A 49 -0.95 0.72 -2.29
CA GLU A 49 -1.27 1.88 -3.09
C GLU A 49 -2.19 1.46 -4.24
N VAL A 50 -3.42 1.96 -4.26
CA VAL A 50 -4.41 1.69 -5.30
C VAL A 50 -4.94 3.02 -5.82
N ASN A 51 -4.82 3.29 -7.12
CA ASN A 51 -5.27 4.55 -7.75
C ASN A 51 -4.71 5.82 -7.05
N GLY A 52 -3.46 5.77 -6.59
CA GLY A 52 -2.81 6.88 -5.87
C GLY A 52 -3.24 7.04 -4.41
N ARG A 53 -4.13 6.18 -3.88
CA ARG A 53 -4.46 6.13 -2.46
C ARG A 53 -3.60 5.10 -1.77
N ARG A 54 -2.84 5.53 -0.77
CA ARG A 54 -2.01 4.68 0.09
C ARG A 54 -2.77 4.33 1.36
N VAL A 55 -2.78 3.05 1.69
CA VAL A 55 -3.42 2.50 2.89
C VAL A 55 -2.47 1.52 3.54
N VAL A 56 -2.12 1.75 4.80
CA VAL A 56 -1.44 0.74 5.61
C VAL A 56 -2.42 -0.42 5.81
N PHE A 57 -2.03 -1.60 5.33
CA PHE A 57 -2.92 -2.74 5.24
C PHE A 57 -2.80 -3.60 6.49
N ASP A 58 -3.53 -3.18 7.53
CA ASP A 58 -3.66 -3.94 8.77
C ASP A 58 -4.75 -5.03 8.64
N PHE A 59 -4.43 -6.25 9.04
CA PHE A 59 -5.41 -7.33 9.10
C PHE A 59 -5.04 -8.33 10.18
N LEU A 60 -6.06 -8.89 10.84
CA LEU A 60 -5.89 -9.90 11.88
C LEU A 60 -6.05 -11.32 11.31
N THR A 61 -6.88 -11.48 10.28
CA THR A 61 -7.16 -12.76 9.63
C THR A 61 -7.14 -12.65 8.11
N GLU A 62 -6.89 -13.77 7.43
CA GLU A 62 -6.88 -13.84 5.97
C GLU A 62 -8.27 -13.53 5.36
N GLU A 63 -9.35 -13.95 6.03
CA GLU A 63 -10.72 -13.63 5.61
C GLU A 63 -10.98 -12.12 5.62
N GLU A 64 -10.53 -11.43 6.68
CA GLU A 64 -10.63 -9.97 6.77
C GLU A 64 -9.81 -9.29 5.67
N ALA A 65 -8.59 -9.79 5.41
CA ALA A 65 -7.73 -9.30 4.33
C ALA A 65 -8.40 -9.41 2.97
N ARG A 66 -9.00 -10.56 2.64
CA ARG A 66 -9.72 -10.76 1.36
C ARG A 66 -10.88 -9.79 1.20
N VAL A 67 -11.67 -9.58 2.26
CA VAL A 67 -12.79 -8.62 2.23
C VAL A 67 -12.27 -7.19 2.05
N LYS A 68 -11.27 -6.75 2.83
CA LYS A 68 -10.67 -5.42 2.71
C LYS A 68 -10.05 -5.19 1.32
N LEU A 69 -9.29 -6.16 0.79
CA LEU A 69 -8.71 -6.10 -0.56
C LEU A 69 -9.80 -5.98 -1.63
N SER A 70 -10.88 -6.76 -1.52
CA SER A 70 -11.97 -6.71 -2.49
C SER A 70 -12.66 -5.34 -2.52
N LYS A 71 -12.79 -4.68 -1.36
CA LYS A 71 -13.33 -3.32 -1.22
C LYS A 71 -12.37 -2.28 -1.80
N LEU A 72 -11.08 -2.37 -1.48
CA LEU A 72 -10.04 -1.48 -2.02
C LEU A 72 -9.97 -1.54 -3.55
N ILE A 73 -9.98 -2.75 -4.13
CA ILE A 73 -9.94 -2.97 -5.58
C ILE A 73 -11.19 -2.40 -6.26
N LYS A 74 -12.36 -2.48 -5.61
CA LYS A 74 -13.62 -1.90 -6.10
C LYS A 74 -13.72 -0.38 -5.91
N GLY A 75 -12.77 0.23 -5.20
CA GLY A 75 -12.80 1.66 -4.88
C GLY A 75 -13.76 2.04 -3.75
N GLU A 76 -14.25 1.06 -2.98
CA GLU A 76 -15.06 1.30 -1.78
C GLU A 76 -14.16 1.82 -0.65
N VAL A 77 -14.69 2.73 0.17
CA VAL A 77 -13.97 3.28 1.31
C VAL A 77 -13.72 2.15 2.31
N VAL A 78 -12.45 1.83 2.52
CA VAL A 78 -12.04 0.91 3.58
C VAL A 78 -11.70 1.78 4.78
N ASP A 79 -12.51 1.63 5.84
CA ASP A 79 -12.19 2.13 7.18
C ASP A 79 -10.91 1.43 7.65
N SER A 80 -9.77 2.00 7.29
CA SER A 80 -8.52 1.70 7.94
C SER A 80 -8.54 2.41 9.29
N ARG A 81 -8.06 1.75 10.35
CA ARG A 81 -7.92 2.34 11.69
C ARG A 81 -6.83 3.43 11.76
N GLY A 82 -6.54 4.09 10.65
CA GLY A 82 -5.53 5.12 10.49
C GLY A 82 -5.66 5.76 9.12
N ASP A 83 -6.73 6.51 8.87
CA ASP A 83 -6.77 7.54 7.83
C ASP A 83 -5.75 8.64 8.17
N PHE A 84 -4.47 8.38 7.91
CA PHE A 84 -3.48 9.43 7.89
C PHE A 84 -3.45 10.02 6.49
N LYS A 85 -4.14 11.17 6.35
CA LYS A 85 -3.95 12.10 5.24
C LYS A 85 -2.44 12.30 5.05
N PHE A 86 -1.89 11.78 3.96
CA PHE A 86 -0.57 12.21 3.51
C PHE A 86 -0.66 13.72 3.25
N LEU A 87 0.05 14.50 4.05
CA LEU A 87 0.41 15.86 3.71
C LEU A 87 1.08 15.79 2.35
N SER A 88 0.41 16.31 1.32
CA SER A 88 1.03 16.64 0.05
C SER A 88 2.11 17.69 0.35
N THR A 89 3.30 17.24 0.69
CA THR A 89 4.45 18.14 0.78
C THR A 89 4.82 18.47 -0.65
N SER A 90 4.21 19.55 -1.11
CA SER A 90 4.64 20.27 -2.28
C SER A 90 6.11 20.63 -2.11
N ASN A 91 6.88 20.44 -3.19
CA ASN A 91 8.24 20.92 -3.34
C ASN A 91 8.40 22.34 -2.78
N SER A 92 9.20 22.49 -1.74
CA SER A 92 9.89 23.75 -1.44
C SER A 92 11.28 23.46 -0.87
N SER A 93 12.25 23.60 -1.76
CA SER A 93 13.63 24.04 -1.58
C SER A 93 14.11 24.38 -0.16
N PHE A 94 15.23 23.78 0.29
CA PHE A 94 16.31 24.39 1.11
C PHE A 94 17.47 23.37 1.14
N ALA A 95 18.33 23.33 0.12
CA ALA A 95 19.68 23.89 0.21
C ALA A 95 19.91 24.83 1.41
N ASP A 96 20.51 24.32 2.48
CA ASP A 96 21.47 25.09 3.27
C ASP A 96 22.44 24.15 4.00
N GLY A 97 23.71 24.57 4.05
CA GLY A 97 24.89 23.71 4.15
C GLY A 97 25.08 22.93 5.45
N VAL A 98 25.79 21.80 5.31
CA VAL A 98 26.34 21.02 6.42
C VAL A 98 27.58 21.75 6.97
N PRO A 99 27.64 22.13 8.26
CA PRO A 99 28.89 22.55 8.88
C PRO A 99 29.71 21.30 9.22
N ILE A 100 30.89 21.21 8.62
CA ILE A 100 31.92 20.23 8.95
C ILE A 100 32.64 20.76 10.20
N TYR A 101 32.66 19.97 11.28
CA TYR A 101 33.56 20.20 12.43
C TYR A 101 34.91 19.54 12.18
#